data_AF-X6PFQ6-F1
#
_entry.id   AF-X6PFQ6-F1
#
_cell.length_a   1.000
_cell.length_b   1.000
_cell.length_c   1.000
_cell.angle_alpha   90.00
_cell.angle_beta   90.00
_cell.angle_gamma   90.00
#
_symmetry.space_group_name_H-M   'P 1'
#
loop_
_entity.id
_entity.type
_entity.pdbx_description
1 polymer ?
#
loop_
_entity_poly.entity_id
_entity_poly.type
_entity_poly.pdbx_seq_one_letter_code
_entity_poly.pdbx_strand_id
1 'polypeptide(L)'
;MVSIHDQKEELLIHIVYNQNIIQLLIDSLTSGVLTFKCVCRFWDWQIVCDFDMFANKETPGRLLDSEELKDDEEDNSNGSGENVKLDTSLDVPWCKSGKFNVIVAIDFGTDGTAMSVSLRNTQKVYTITDWNSNGICDQIDVNEKTRTALLLSNKNEVVAFGNEAVDKYAKAVKEGINNWLFFDKFKMHLCGNERKLKLKGCLRAANGKYVKSERVFVGALKYCKEKAQSYLKGKTLEQRDSDIQWVITVPVSWSDKSKARMMDWAHKAGLWNKAIPNQLVIVYEPECASMNLMLERQEAQRRECMLHEDVKEPPSHPSVSLQQGDRYLLLDLGAGTADMVCHEVVGPFQVKELLTSSGGPWGSSLIDARFQSILFEMFGEGVIKQFSKEKPEVFVTLMREFEKCKRRAFAGKIKKSKFSIAIPFELDDYLGCVCKNDLEELVQNYSFNQQQGYVSISYV
;
A
#
# COMPACT_ATOMS: atom_id res chain seq x y z
N MET A 1 -3.56 19.13 -2.96
CA MET A 1 -3.45 19.35 -4.42
C MET A 1 -2.73 20.69 -4.58
N VAL A 2 -1.62 20.73 -5.31
CA VAL A 2 -0.91 21.98 -5.58
C VAL A 2 -1.31 22.44 -6.97
N SER A 3 -1.79 23.67 -7.07
CA SER A 3 -1.87 24.39 -8.35
C SER A 3 -0.49 24.99 -8.64
N ILE A 4 0.08 24.67 -9.79
CA ILE A 4 1.34 25.24 -10.27
C ILE A 4 0.98 26.48 -11.10
N HIS A 5 1.25 27.67 -10.58
CA HIS A 5 1.22 28.89 -11.37
C HIS A 5 2.62 29.19 -11.91
N ASP A 6 2.72 29.27 -13.23
CA ASP A 6 3.93 29.56 -13.98
C ASP A 6 4.38 31.00 -13.70
N GLN A 7 5.35 31.17 -12.81
CA GLN A 7 6.22 32.34 -12.81
C GLN A 7 7.67 31.86 -12.76
N LYS A 8 8.44 32.38 -13.73
CA LYS A 8 9.84 32.04 -13.98
C LYS A 8 10.70 32.23 -12.74
N GLU A 9 11.60 31.25 -12.57
CA GLU A 9 12.74 31.18 -11.65
C GLU A 9 12.39 30.79 -10.20
N GLU A 10 12.85 29.58 -9.83
CA GLU A 10 12.66 28.87 -8.54
C GLU A 10 11.23 28.48 -8.18
N LEU A 11 10.73 27.41 -8.82
CA LEU A 11 9.50 26.76 -8.45
C LEU A 11 9.70 25.91 -7.18
N LEU A 12 9.60 26.52 -6.00
CA LEU A 12 9.71 25.82 -4.73
C LEU A 12 8.32 25.38 -4.25
N ILE A 13 7.88 24.20 -4.68
CA ILE A 13 6.59 23.64 -4.25
C ILE A 13 6.72 23.06 -2.85
N HIS A 14 6.45 23.85 -1.82
CA HIS A 14 6.25 23.34 -0.47
C HIS A 14 4.90 22.61 -0.35
N ILE A 15 4.87 21.31 -0.62
CA ILE A 15 3.74 20.46 -0.20
C ILE A 15 3.93 20.11 1.27
N VAL A 16 3.40 20.95 2.17
CA VAL A 16 3.33 20.63 3.60
C VAL A 16 2.09 19.78 3.84
N TYR A 17 2.22 18.45 3.67
CA TYR A 17 1.20 17.54 4.20
C TYR A 17 1.49 17.33 5.69
N ASN A 18 0.59 17.85 6.53
CA ASN A 18 0.65 17.75 7.99
C ASN A 18 1.88 18.44 8.61
N GLN A 19 1.81 19.77 8.73
CA GLN A 19 2.70 20.68 9.49
C GLN A 19 4.07 20.08 9.90
N ASN A 20 4.99 19.93 8.93
CA ASN A 20 6.42 19.56 9.06
C ASN A 20 6.82 18.08 8.84
N ILE A 21 5.89 17.16 8.57
CA ILE A 21 6.22 15.72 8.43
C ILE A 21 6.73 15.37 7.03
N ILE A 22 6.10 15.85 5.95
CA ILE A 22 6.58 15.62 4.59
C ILE A 22 6.89 16.98 3.95
N GLN A 23 8.07 17.08 3.34
CA GLN A 23 8.51 18.25 2.61
C GLN A 23 8.97 17.82 1.22
N LEU A 24 8.35 18.36 0.18
CA LEU A 24 8.79 18.21 -1.21
C LEU A 24 9.57 19.46 -1.64
N LEU A 25 10.66 19.27 -2.36
CA LEU A 25 11.50 20.32 -2.93
C LEU A 25 11.80 19.98 -4.40
N ILE A 26 11.79 20.97 -5.28
CA ILE A 26 12.39 20.84 -6.61
C ILE A 26 13.88 21.15 -6.44
N ASP A 27 14.74 20.17 -6.74
CA ASP A 27 16.19 20.25 -6.48
C ASP A 27 16.93 20.85 -7.67
N SER A 28 16.57 20.45 -8.90
CA SER A 28 17.12 21.05 -10.12
C SER A 28 16.25 20.81 -11.35
N LEU A 29 16.41 21.70 -12.34
CA LEU A 29 15.95 21.52 -13.71
C LEU A 29 17.18 21.60 -14.63
N THR A 30 17.79 20.47 -14.94
CA THR A 30 18.98 20.43 -15.80
C THR A 30 18.77 19.47 -16.96
N SER A 31 19.05 19.93 -18.18
CA SER A 31 19.15 19.10 -19.40
C SER A 31 18.06 18.02 -19.56
N GLY A 32 16.79 18.37 -19.38
CA GLY A 32 15.65 17.46 -19.58
C GLY A 32 15.36 16.48 -18.43
N VAL A 33 15.99 16.68 -17.26
CA VAL A 33 15.70 15.97 -16.01
C VAL A 33 15.11 16.95 -14.99
N LEU A 34 14.01 16.54 -14.36
CA LEU A 34 13.40 17.22 -13.23
C LEU A 34 13.66 16.39 -11.98
N THR A 35 14.48 16.91 -11.06
CA THR A 35 14.81 16.23 -9.81
C THR A 35 13.99 16.80 -8.67
N PHE A 36 13.34 15.92 -7.91
CA PHE A 36 12.64 16.26 -6.68
C PHE A 36 13.30 15.63 -5.48
N LYS A 37 13.30 16.33 -4.35
CA LYS A 37 13.72 15.82 -3.05
C LYS A 37 12.52 15.81 -2.11
N CYS A 38 12.10 14.61 -1.69
CA CYS A 38 11.08 14.45 -0.67
C CYS A 38 11.74 14.07 0.66
N VAL A 39 11.53 14.88 1.69
CA VAL A 39 12.03 14.64 3.03
C VAL A 39 10.83 14.29 3.92
N CYS A 40 10.79 13.03 4.35
CA CYS A 40 9.83 12.55 5.34
C CYS A 40 10.50 12.53 6.73
N ARG A 41 9.90 13.21 7.70
CA ARG A 41 10.41 13.33 9.07
C ARG A 41 9.54 12.53 10.03
N PHE A 42 10.16 11.71 10.86
CA PHE A 42 9.51 11.06 12.00
C PHE A 42 10.41 11.18 13.20
N TRP A 43 9.93 11.84 14.25
CA TRP A 43 10.79 12.29 15.36
C TRP A 43 11.94 13.14 14.82
N ASP A 44 13.19 12.80 15.10
CA ASP A 44 14.38 13.44 14.51
C ASP A 44 14.91 12.71 13.26
N TRP A 45 14.29 11.61 12.84
CA TRP A 45 14.73 10.84 11.68
C TRP A 45 14.23 11.47 10.40
N GLN A 46 15.08 11.43 9.37
CA GLN A 46 14.74 11.89 8.04
C GLN A 46 14.94 10.75 7.05
N ILE A 47 13.92 10.49 6.25
CA ILE A 47 14.04 9.72 5.02
C ILE A 47 14.06 10.74 3.89
N VAL A 48 15.19 10.80 3.17
CA VAL A 48 15.36 11.63 1.99
C VAL A 48 15.19 10.73 0.77
N CYS A 49 14.21 11.05 -0.06
CA CYS A 49 13.92 10.38 -1.32
C CYS A 49 14.29 11.34 -2.46
N ASP A 50 15.25 10.95 -3.28
CA ASP A 50 15.65 11.70 -4.46
C ASP A 50 14.99 11.09 -5.70
N PHE A 51 14.08 11.84 -6.32
CA PHE A 51 13.31 11.38 -7.48
C PHE A 51 13.79 12.10 -8.74
N ASP A 52 14.46 11.36 -9.63
CA ASP A 52 14.80 11.85 -10.97
C ASP A 52 13.70 11.48 -11.98
N MET A 53 13.02 12.48 -12.53
CA MET A 53 12.01 12.31 -13.56
C MET A 53 12.52 12.80 -14.91
N PHE A 54 12.39 11.97 -15.94
CA PHE A 54 12.88 12.28 -17.29
C PHE A 54 11.71 12.63 -18.21
N ALA A 55 11.92 13.61 -19.09
CA ALA A 55 10.98 13.83 -20.19
C ALA A 55 10.89 12.55 -21.03
N ASN A 56 9.68 12.01 -21.19
CA ASN A 56 9.47 10.85 -22.03
C ASN A 56 9.89 11.24 -23.46
N LYS A 57 10.95 10.60 -24.00
CA LYS A 57 11.13 10.54 -25.46
C LYS A 57 9.86 9.89 -25.98
N GLU A 58 9.15 10.54 -26.90
CA GLU A 58 7.89 10.06 -27.46
C GLU A 58 7.95 8.57 -27.82
N THR A 59 7.52 7.71 -26.91
CA THR A 59 7.05 6.37 -27.22
C THR A 59 5.58 6.54 -27.58
N PRO A 60 5.16 6.18 -28.80
CA PRO A 60 3.75 6.22 -29.17
C PRO A 60 2.96 5.47 -28.10
N GLY A 61 2.00 6.17 -27.49
CA GLY A 61 1.10 5.56 -26.52
C GLY A 61 0.58 4.25 -27.11
N ARG A 62 0.71 3.17 -26.35
CA ARG A 62 0.13 1.89 -26.72
C ARG A 62 -1.38 2.04 -26.60
N LEU A 63 -1.98 2.63 -27.64
CA LEU A 63 -3.39 2.50 -27.95
C LEU A 63 -3.64 1.00 -27.98
N LEU A 64 -4.49 0.55 -27.06
CA LEU A 64 -5.08 -0.77 -27.18
C LEU A 64 -5.91 -0.71 -28.45
N ASP A 65 -5.55 -1.55 -29.42
CA ASP A 65 -6.19 -1.64 -30.73
C ASP A 65 -7.72 -1.60 -30.57
N SER A 66 -8.30 -0.47 -30.95
CA SER A 66 -9.71 -0.37 -31.28
C SER A 66 -9.85 -0.88 -32.72
N GLU A 67 -10.11 -2.17 -32.89
CA GLU A 67 -10.63 -2.66 -34.15
C GLU A 67 -12.00 -1.99 -34.37
N GLU A 68 -12.06 -1.13 -35.39
CA GLU A 68 -13.27 -0.48 -35.88
C GLU A 68 -14.29 -1.55 -36.31
N LEU A 69 -15.36 -1.70 -35.52
CA LEU A 69 -16.61 -2.25 -36.03
C LEU A 69 -17.33 -1.10 -36.73
N LYS A 70 -17.33 -1.14 -38.07
CA LYS A 70 -18.19 -0.32 -38.91
C LYS A 70 -19.58 -0.93 -38.87
N ASP A 71 -20.51 -0.24 -38.22
CA ASP A 71 -21.94 -0.45 -38.46
C ASP A 71 -22.42 0.72 -39.33
N ASP A 72 -22.80 0.36 -40.56
CA ASP A 72 -23.56 1.20 -41.48
C ASP A 72 -24.99 1.30 -40.94
N GLU A 73 -25.52 2.50 -40.70
CA GLU A 73 -26.97 2.73 -40.79
C GLU A 73 -27.29 4.21 -41.08
N GLU A 74 -28.26 4.38 -41.98
CA GLU A 74 -28.58 5.58 -42.75
C GLU A 74 -29.20 6.72 -41.95
N ASP A 75 -28.93 7.93 -42.44
CA ASP A 75 -29.63 9.17 -42.15
C ASP A 75 -31.16 9.04 -42.19
N ASN A 76 -31.83 9.55 -41.15
CA ASN A 76 -33.07 10.30 -41.36
C ASN A 76 -33.28 11.36 -40.28
N SER A 77 -33.28 12.60 -40.75
CA SER A 77 -33.59 13.83 -40.03
C SER A 77 -35.00 13.85 -39.44
N ASN A 78 -35.15 14.32 -38.20
CA ASN A 78 -36.07 15.42 -37.86
C ASN A 78 -35.90 15.84 -36.39
N GLY A 79 -35.78 17.15 -36.17
CA GLY A 79 -35.55 17.75 -34.86
C GLY A 79 -36.82 17.94 -34.03
N SER A 80 -36.64 17.88 -32.72
CA SER A 80 -37.39 18.63 -31.73
C SER A 80 -36.60 18.60 -30.42
N GLY A 81 -36.37 19.76 -29.82
CA GLY A 81 -35.57 19.89 -28.61
C GLY A 81 -36.16 19.09 -27.45
N GLU A 82 -35.33 18.25 -26.84
CA GLU A 82 -35.60 17.64 -25.55
C GLU A 82 -34.41 17.87 -24.62
N ASN A 83 -34.75 18.24 -23.38
CA ASN A 83 -33.83 18.46 -22.28
C ASN A 83 -32.78 17.35 -22.21
N VAL A 84 -31.50 17.74 -22.22
CA VAL A 84 -30.38 16.87 -21.86
C VAL A 84 -30.60 16.41 -20.43
N LYS A 85 -31.23 15.24 -20.26
CA LYS A 85 -31.14 14.49 -19.00
C LYS A 85 -29.68 14.11 -18.85
N LEU A 86 -28.98 14.80 -17.94
CA LEU A 86 -27.71 14.32 -17.41
C LEU A 86 -27.95 12.92 -16.86
N ASP A 87 -27.45 11.92 -17.59
CA ASP A 87 -27.30 10.57 -17.07
C ASP A 87 -26.41 10.65 -15.82
N THR A 88 -27.00 10.33 -14.67
CA THR A 88 -26.39 10.45 -13.33
C THR A 88 -25.84 9.12 -12.85
N SER A 89 -25.82 8.09 -13.69
CA SER A 89 -25.14 6.84 -13.37
C SER A 89 -23.61 7.08 -13.32
N LEU A 90 -22.95 6.61 -12.26
CA LEU A 90 -21.49 6.47 -12.28
C LEU A 90 -21.16 5.39 -13.30
N ASP A 91 -21.01 5.78 -14.56
CA ASP A 91 -20.37 4.95 -15.56
C ASP A 91 -18.87 4.91 -15.28
N VAL A 92 -18.51 4.16 -14.22
CA VAL A 92 -17.16 3.65 -14.06
C VAL A 92 -16.91 2.80 -15.31
N PRO A 93 -15.90 3.11 -16.15
CA PRO A 93 -15.72 2.42 -17.41
C PRO A 93 -15.36 0.96 -17.15
N TRP A 94 -16.37 0.10 -17.20
CA TRP A 94 -16.22 -1.35 -17.30
C TRP A 94 -15.71 -1.77 -18.68
N CYS A 95 -14.95 -0.90 -19.37
CA CYS A 95 -14.65 -0.98 -20.81
C CYS A 95 -13.93 -2.26 -21.22
N LYS A 96 -13.50 -3.10 -20.26
CA LYS A 96 -12.86 -4.40 -20.49
C LYS A 96 -13.28 -5.53 -19.55
N SER A 97 -14.26 -5.32 -18.66
CA SER A 97 -14.74 -6.35 -17.72
C SER A 97 -15.96 -7.12 -18.25
N GLY A 98 -16.47 -6.76 -19.43
CA GLY A 98 -17.80 -7.05 -19.97
C GLY A 98 -18.21 -8.53 -20.10
N LYS A 99 -17.44 -9.49 -19.58
CA LYS A 99 -17.81 -10.91 -19.47
C LYS A 99 -17.77 -11.49 -18.05
N PHE A 100 -17.21 -10.79 -17.07
CA PHE A 100 -17.07 -11.28 -15.69
C PHE A 100 -18.26 -10.84 -14.82
N ASN A 101 -18.66 -11.69 -13.88
CA ASN A 101 -19.71 -11.41 -12.91
C ASN A 101 -19.17 -10.71 -11.67
N VAL A 102 -17.89 -10.94 -11.37
CA VAL A 102 -17.22 -10.43 -10.17
C VAL A 102 -15.82 -9.98 -10.51
N ILE A 103 -15.41 -8.83 -9.95
CA ILE A 103 -14.03 -8.39 -9.91
C ILE A 103 -13.53 -8.54 -8.48
N VAL A 104 -12.37 -9.18 -8.32
CA VAL A 104 -11.62 -9.23 -7.07
C VAL A 104 -10.32 -8.48 -7.27
N ALA A 105 -10.14 -7.37 -6.56
CA ALA A 105 -8.92 -6.58 -6.58
C ALA A 105 -8.08 -6.88 -5.34
N ILE A 106 -6.81 -7.22 -5.53
CA ILE A 106 -5.83 -7.46 -4.49
C ILE A 106 -4.82 -6.31 -4.53
N ASP A 107 -4.82 -5.52 -3.47
CA ASP A 107 -3.70 -4.63 -3.20
C ASP A 107 -2.63 -5.39 -2.42
N PHE A 108 -1.66 -5.93 -3.12
CA PHE A 108 -0.61 -6.76 -2.53
C PHE A 108 0.53 -5.87 -2.06
N GLY A 109 0.39 -5.16 -0.93
CA GLY A 109 1.38 -4.20 -0.42
C GLY A 109 2.57 -4.82 0.32
N THR A 110 3.59 -4.01 0.63
CA THR A 110 4.78 -4.49 1.36
C THR A 110 4.49 -4.85 2.80
N ASP A 111 3.79 -3.97 3.52
CA ASP A 111 3.49 -4.16 4.93
C ASP A 111 2.11 -4.76 5.13
N GLY A 112 1.13 -4.32 4.34
CA GLY A 112 -0.23 -4.82 4.39
C GLY A 112 -0.81 -5.15 3.02
N THR A 113 -1.66 -6.16 2.99
CA THR A 113 -2.46 -6.61 1.85
C THR A 113 -3.93 -6.28 2.08
N ALA A 114 -4.61 -5.76 1.06
CA ALA A 114 -6.05 -5.54 1.07
C ALA A 114 -6.71 -6.27 -0.10
N MET A 115 -8.00 -6.57 0.04
CA MET A 115 -8.77 -7.21 -1.02
C MET A 115 -10.19 -6.66 -1.04
N SER A 116 -10.67 -6.36 -2.23
CA SER A 116 -12.01 -5.82 -2.43
C SER A 116 -12.71 -6.56 -3.56
N VAL A 117 -14.03 -6.64 -3.44
CA VAL A 117 -14.91 -7.34 -4.37
C VAL A 117 -15.92 -6.35 -4.94
N SER A 118 -16.12 -6.37 -6.25
CA SER A 118 -17.22 -5.67 -6.91
C SER A 118 -18.02 -6.65 -7.76
N LEU A 119 -19.34 -6.51 -7.74
CA LEU A 119 -20.24 -7.33 -8.54
C LEU A 119 -20.63 -6.57 -9.80
N ARG A 120 -20.75 -7.29 -10.91
CA ARG A 120 -21.31 -6.77 -12.16
C ARG A 120 -22.64 -6.05 -11.90
N ASN A 121 -22.86 -4.95 -12.60
CA ASN A 121 -24.06 -4.10 -12.51
C ASN A 121 -24.28 -3.47 -11.12
N THR A 122 -23.23 -3.41 -10.30
CA THR A 122 -23.26 -2.69 -9.03
C THR A 122 -22.15 -1.64 -9.02
N GLN A 123 -22.42 -0.49 -8.41
CA GLN A 123 -21.39 0.53 -8.13
C GLN A 123 -20.73 0.31 -6.75
N LYS A 124 -21.11 -0.76 -6.04
CA LYS A 124 -20.63 -1.04 -4.69
C LYS A 124 -19.33 -1.83 -4.75
N VAL A 125 -18.41 -1.42 -3.88
CA VAL A 125 -17.17 -2.14 -3.61
C VAL A 125 -17.23 -2.64 -2.16
N TYR A 126 -16.97 -3.92 -1.97
CA TYR A 126 -16.98 -4.58 -0.67
C TYR A 126 -15.55 -4.96 -0.30
N THR A 127 -15.02 -4.35 0.76
CA THR A 127 -13.70 -4.72 1.30
C THR A 127 -13.82 -6.01 2.11
N ILE A 128 -12.88 -6.92 1.91
CA ILE A 128 -12.72 -8.13 2.71
C ILE A 128 -11.88 -7.75 3.94
N THR A 129 -12.51 -7.80 5.11
CA THR A 129 -11.92 -7.43 6.40
C THR A 129 -11.75 -8.64 7.34
N ASP A 130 -12.38 -9.77 7.03
CA ASP A 130 -12.38 -10.96 7.88
C ASP A 130 -11.20 -11.90 7.58
N TRP A 131 -9.96 -11.43 7.49
CA TRP A 131 -8.83 -12.21 6.94
C TRP A 131 -8.54 -13.56 7.60
N ASN A 132 -8.96 -13.76 8.86
CA ASN A 132 -8.74 -14.99 9.60
C ASN A 132 -9.39 -16.21 8.93
N SER A 133 -8.68 -17.34 8.98
CA SER A 133 -9.12 -18.65 8.49
C SER A 133 -10.38 -19.18 9.18
N ASN A 134 -10.66 -18.77 10.42
CA ASN A 134 -11.87 -19.15 11.16
C ASN A 134 -13.09 -18.24 10.89
N GLY A 135 -12.94 -17.21 10.05
CA GLY A 135 -14.00 -16.23 9.74
C GLY A 135 -14.29 -15.20 10.85
N ILE A 136 -13.50 -15.20 11.94
CA ILE A 136 -13.57 -14.18 12.99
C ILE A 136 -12.74 -12.97 12.55
N CYS A 137 -13.40 -11.84 12.42
CA CYS A 137 -12.75 -10.59 12.03
C CYS A 137 -11.90 -10.05 13.20
N ASP A 138 -10.61 -9.84 12.96
CA ASP A 138 -9.73 -9.12 13.88
C ASP A 138 -10.06 -7.62 13.82
N GLN A 139 -10.20 -6.95 14.97
CA GLN A 139 -10.47 -5.51 15.02
C GLN A 139 -9.38 -4.67 14.31
N ILE A 140 -8.16 -5.21 14.22
CA ILE A 140 -7.09 -4.61 13.41
C ILE A 140 -7.47 -4.67 11.93
N ASP A 141 -7.83 -5.85 11.42
CA ASP A 141 -8.20 -6.06 10.01
C ASP A 141 -9.51 -5.36 9.59
N VAL A 142 -10.37 -4.98 10.55
CA VAL A 142 -11.56 -4.14 10.27
C VAL A 142 -11.16 -2.74 9.80
N ASN A 143 -10.15 -2.16 10.45
CA ASN A 143 -9.79 -0.76 10.28
C ASN A 143 -8.52 -0.58 9.43
N GLU A 144 -7.84 -1.68 9.11
CA GLU A 144 -6.52 -1.69 8.51
C GLU A 144 -6.34 -2.84 7.52
N LYS A 145 -5.28 -2.75 6.70
CA LYS A 145 -4.86 -3.86 5.85
C LYS A 145 -4.27 -4.97 6.72
N THR A 146 -4.54 -6.23 6.38
CA THR A 146 -3.87 -7.34 7.06
C THR A 146 -2.39 -7.39 6.69
N ARG A 147 -1.52 -7.89 7.57
CA ARG A 147 -0.07 -7.96 7.28
C ARG A 147 0.24 -8.78 6.02
N THR A 148 1.21 -8.34 5.22
CA THR A 148 1.79 -9.18 4.14
C THR A 148 2.75 -10.20 4.73
N ALA A 149 2.19 -11.15 5.47
CA ALA A 149 2.92 -12.18 6.20
C ALA A 149 2.33 -13.56 5.87
N LEU A 150 3.20 -14.55 5.69
CA LEU A 150 2.83 -15.92 5.36
C LEU A 150 3.48 -16.89 6.33
N LEU A 151 2.68 -17.80 6.87
CA LEU A 151 3.13 -18.91 7.69
C LEU A 151 2.96 -20.21 6.92
N LEU A 152 4.05 -20.94 6.72
CA LEU A 152 4.03 -22.27 6.13
C LEU A 152 4.36 -23.35 7.17
N SER A 153 3.78 -24.54 6.98
CA SER A 153 4.18 -25.75 7.69
C SER A 153 5.60 -26.18 7.26
N ASN A 154 6.19 -27.14 7.96
CA ASN A 154 7.46 -27.75 7.56
C ASN A 154 7.39 -28.48 6.20
N LYS A 155 6.18 -28.76 5.69
CA LYS A 155 5.92 -29.33 4.35
C LYS A 155 5.67 -28.25 3.29
N ASN A 156 5.94 -26.98 3.62
CA ASN A 156 5.66 -25.81 2.78
C ASN A 156 4.17 -25.66 2.43
N GLU A 157 3.25 -26.11 3.28
CA GLU A 157 1.81 -25.90 3.10
C GLU A 157 1.39 -24.61 3.79
N VAL A 158 0.43 -23.87 3.22
CA VAL A 158 -0.04 -22.61 3.82
C VAL A 158 -0.81 -22.93 5.11
N VAL A 159 -0.38 -22.35 6.22
CA VAL A 159 -1.02 -22.48 7.54
C VAL A 159 -1.88 -21.27 7.86
N ALA A 160 -1.37 -20.07 7.54
CA ALA A 160 -2.08 -18.81 7.70
C ALA A 160 -1.40 -17.70 6.86
N PHE A 161 -2.14 -16.64 6.63
CA PHE A 161 -1.68 -15.39 6.04
C PHE A 161 -2.18 -14.21 6.91
N GLY A 162 -1.61 -13.03 6.75
CA GLY A 162 -2.13 -11.85 7.47
C GLY A 162 -1.65 -11.75 8.91
N ASN A 163 -2.39 -10.99 9.70
CA ASN A 163 -2.19 -10.89 11.15
C ASN A 163 -2.26 -12.27 11.84
N GLU A 164 -3.11 -13.17 11.35
CA GLU A 164 -3.21 -14.54 11.84
C GLU A 164 -1.89 -15.32 11.70
N ALA A 165 -1.14 -15.11 10.61
CA ALA A 165 0.18 -15.72 10.44
C ALA A 165 1.18 -15.26 11.49
N VAL A 166 1.14 -13.97 11.85
CA VAL A 166 1.99 -13.37 12.88
C VAL A 166 1.65 -13.98 14.24
N ASP A 167 0.37 -14.01 14.62
CA ASP A 167 -0.07 -14.48 15.93
C ASP A 167 0.13 -16.00 16.08
N LYS A 168 -0.18 -16.80 15.05
CA LYS A 168 0.07 -18.24 15.06
C LYS A 168 1.56 -18.56 15.14
N TYR A 169 2.42 -17.82 14.45
CA TYR A 169 3.86 -18.01 14.55
C TYR A 169 4.37 -17.70 15.97
N ALA A 170 3.97 -16.55 16.52
CA ALA A 170 4.36 -16.15 17.87
C ALA A 170 3.93 -17.16 18.92
N LYS A 171 2.67 -17.64 18.84
CA LYS A 171 2.15 -18.69 19.71
C LYS A 171 2.89 -20.01 19.54
N ALA A 172 3.16 -20.44 18.30
CA ALA A 172 3.88 -21.69 18.02
C ALA A 172 5.28 -21.68 18.66
N VAL A 173 6.01 -20.58 18.55
CA VAL A 173 7.35 -20.45 19.17
C VAL A 173 7.26 -20.52 20.70
N LYS A 174 6.28 -19.86 21.31
CA LYS A 174 6.02 -19.94 22.77
C LYS A 174 5.75 -21.38 23.23
N GLU A 175 5.05 -22.15 22.40
CA GLU A 175 4.73 -23.58 22.64
C GLU A 175 5.90 -24.53 22.26
N GLY A 176 7.06 -24.00 21.87
CA GLY A 176 8.24 -24.80 21.51
C GLY A 176 8.22 -25.36 20.08
N ILE A 177 7.26 -24.97 19.25
CA ILE A 177 7.16 -25.37 17.85
C ILE A 177 7.99 -24.40 16.98
N ASN A 178 9.18 -24.85 16.58
CA ASN A 178 10.15 -24.02 15.82
C ASN A 178 10.33 -24.46 14.34
N ASN A 179 9.55 -25.44 13.88
CA ASN A 179 9.71 -26.02 12.55
C ASN A 179 8.88 -25.33 11.45
N TRP A 180 7.95 -24.44 11.82
CA TRP A 180 7.18 -23.63 10.88
C TRP A 180 8.03 -22.53 10.24
N LEU A 181 7.64 -22.12 9.04
CA LEU A 181 8.39 -21.21 8.19
C LEU A 181 7.60 -19.90 8.05
N PHE A 182 7.99 -18.89 8.81
CA PHE A 182 7.35 -17.57 8.81
C PHE A 182 8.11 -16.58 7.93
N PHE A 183 7.36 -15.86 7.09
CA PHE A 183 7.85 -14.82 6.19
C PHE A 183 7.03 -13.55 6.39
N ASP A 184 7.70 -12.43 6.62
CA ASP A 184 7.08 -11.11 6.77
C ASP A 184 7.67 -10.13 5.75
N LYS A 185 6.87 -9.13 5.36
CA LYS A 185 7.21 -8.06 4.39
C LYS A 185 7.89 -8.57 3.12
N PHE A 186 7.52 -9.76 2.66
CA PHE A 186 8.29 -10.47 1.65
C PHE A 186 8.13 -9.89 0.22
N LYS A 187 7.14 -9.00 -0.03
CA LYS A 187 6.96 -8.28 -1.32
C LYS A 187 8.25 -7.63 -1.79
N MET A 188 9.04 -7.04 -0.88
CA MET A 188 10.27 -6.32 -1.24
C MET A 188 11.35 -7.20 -1.89
N HIS A 189 11.21 -8.52 -1.82
CA HIS A 189 12.11 -9.44 -2.52
C HIS A 189 11.83 -9.57 -4.03
N LEU A 190 10.69 -9.05 -4.50
CA LEU A 190 10.36 -8.86 -5.91
C LEU A 190 10.88 -7.53 -6.49
N CYS A 191 11.20 -6.56 -5.63
CA CYS A 191 11.71 -5.26 -6.06
C CYS A 191 13.12 -5.45 -6.65
N GLY A 192 13.19 -5.46 -7.98
CA GLY A 192 14.42 -5.54 -8.74
C GLY A 192 14.65 -4.24 -9.48
N ASN A 193 15.19 -3.23 -8.81
CA ASN A 193 15.84 -2.13 -9.53
C ASN A 193 17.26 -2.59 -9.88
N GLU A 194 17.66 -2.34 -11.13
CA GLU A 194 18.94 -2.76 -11.73
C GLU A 194 20.18 -2.38 -10.89
N ARG A 195 20.05 -1.46 -9.92
CA ARG A 195 21.18 -0.95 -9.16
C ARG A 195 21.51 -1.69 -7.85
N LYS A 196 20.60 -2.34 -7.10
CA LYS A 196 20.99 -2.97 -5.80
C LYS A 196 20.21 -4.18 -5.27
N LEU A 197 18.99 -4.49 -5.75
CA LEU A 197 18.22 -5.62 -5.22
C LEU A 197 18.02 -6.68 -6.31
N LYS A 198 18.82 -7.75 -6.27
CA LYS A 198 18.57 -8.90 -7.15
C LYS A 198 17.34 -9.65 -6.65
N LEU A 199 16.42 -9.85 -7.58
CA LEU A 199 15.27 -10.73 -7.43
C LEU A 199 15.70 -12.10 -6.90
N LYS A 200 15.43 -12.37 -5.61
CA LYS A 200 15.99 -13.54 -4.94
C LYS A 200 15.26 -14.81 -5.37
N GLY A 201 16.01 -15.86 -5.70
CA GLY A 201 15.45 -17.17 -6.00
C GLY A 201 14.84 -17.88 -4.78
N CYS A 202 15.36 -17.56 -3.58
CA CYS A 202 14.86 -18.07 -2.31
C CYS A 202 14.73 -16.95 -1.26
N LEU A 203 13.80 -17.13 -0.34
CA LEU A 203 13.55 -16.30 0.83
C LEU A 203 13.97 -17.03 2.09
N ARG A 204 14.49 -16.29 3.06
CA ARG A 204 14.87 -16.83 4.37
C ARG A 204 13.70 -16.67 5.34
N ALA A 205 13.22 -17.77 5.90
CA ALA A 205 12.20 -17.78 6.96
C ALA A 205 12.81 -17.30 8.29
N ALA A 206 11.97 -16.94 9.26
CA ALA A 206 12.40 -16.49 10.59
C ALA A 206 13.29 -17.52 11.33
N ASN A 207 13.05 -18.82 11.14
CA ASN A 207 13.90 -19.89 11.70
C ASN A 207 15.20 -20.15 10.91
N GLY A 208 15.51 -19.31 9.92
CA GLY A 208 16.75 -19.35 9.13
C GLY A 208 16.72 -20.28 7.91
N LYS A 209 15.69 -21.10 7.72
CA LYS A 209 15.55 -21.98 6.54
C LYS A 209 15.23 -21.19 5.28
N TYR A 210 15.65 -21.68 4.12
CA TYR A 210 15.40 -21.05 2.83
C TYR A 210 14.31 -21.78 2.05
N VAL A 211 13.38 -21.02 1.46
CA VAL A 211 12.28 -21.52 0.63
C VAL A 211 12.28 -20.76 -0.70
N LYS A 212 11.96 -21.44 -1.81
CA LYS A 212 11.84 -20.78 -3.12
C LYS A 212 10.83 -19.63 -3.04
N SER A 213 11.19 -18.46 -3.58
CA SER A 213 10.32 -17.27 -3.55
C SER A 213 8.96 -17.57 -4.18
N GLU A 214 8.94 -18.31 -5.28
CA GLU A 214 7.72 -18.79 -5.93
C GLU A 214 6.77 -19.48 -4.94
N ARG A 215 7.27 -20.36 -4.06
CA ARG A 215 6.41 -21.09 -3.11
C ARG A 215 5.74 -20.15 -2.11
N VAL A 216 6.45 -19.10 -1.68
CA VAL A 216 5.92 -18.11 -0.73
C VAL A 216 4.86 -17.24 -1.42
N PHE A 217 5.16 -16.68 -2.59
CA PHE A 217 4.20 -15.82 -3.30
C PHE A 217 2.99 -16.59 -3.83
N VAL A 218 3.18 -17.79 -4.40
CA VAL A 218 2.06 -18.65 -4.82
C VAL A 218 1.21 -19.05 -3.62
N GLY A 219 1.81 -19.35 -2.47
CA GLY A 219 1.08 -19.65 -1.24
C GLY A 219 0.22 -18.47 -0.76
N ALA A 220 0.78 -17.26 -0.75
CA ALA A 220 0.04 -16.06 -0.37
C ALA A 220 -1.12 -15.76 -1.34
N LEU A 221 -0.88 -15.80 -2.64
CA LEU A 221 -1.93 -15.57 -3.65
C LEU A 221 -3.01 -16.65 -3.59
N LYS A 222 -2.65 -17.91 -3.34
CA LYS A 222 -3.61 -19.01 -3.16
C LYS A 222 -4.51 -18.75 -1.94
N TYR A 223 -3.93 -18.26 -0.85
CA TYR A 223 -4.71 -17.85 0.33
C TYR A 223 -5.68 -16.70 -0.02
N CYS A 224 -5.22 -15.66 -0.72
CA CYS A 224 -6.09 -14.57 -1.17
C CYS A 224 -7.25 -15.11 -2.04
N LYS A 225 -6.98 -16.03 -2.95
CA LYS A 225 -8.00 -16.68 -3.77
C LYS A 225 -9.05 -17.40 -2.91
N GLU A 226 -8.60 -18.29 -2.04
CA GLU A 226 -9.47 -19.06 -1.15
C GLU A 226 -10.31 -18.15 -0.24
N LYS A 227 -9.71 -17.07 0.26
CA LYS A 227 -10.40 -16.09 1.09
C LYS A 227 -11.48 -15.32 0.31
N ALA A 228 -11.21 -14.88 -0.91
CA ALA A 228 -12.22 -14.24 -1.76
C ALA A 228 -13.38 -15.18 -2.09
N GLN A 229 -13.09 -16.44 -2.42
CA GLN A 229 -14.12 -17.44 -2.71
C GLN A 229 -14.96 -17.75 -1.47
N SER A 230 -14.34 -17.89 -0.30
CA SER A 230 -15.05 -18.08 0.96
C SER A 230 -15.95 -16.89 1.29
N TYR A 231 -15.48 -15.66 1.06
CA TYR A 231 -16.27 -14.45 1.26
C TYR A 231 -17.50 -14.42 0.34
N LEU A 232 -17.31 -14.68 -0.95
CA LEU A 232 -18.40 -14.75 -1.93
C LEU A 232 -19.44 -15.82 -1.59
N LYS A 233 -18.98 -17.02 -1.19
CA LYS A 233 -19.85 -18.11 -0.75
C LYS A 233 -20.65 -17.73 0.49
N GLY A 234 -20.03 -17.07 1.47
CA GLY A 234 -20.70 -16.56 2.66
C GLY A 234 -21.77 -15.48 2.38
N LYS A 235 -21.73 -14.85 1.20
CA LYS A 235 -22.75 -13.91 0.71
C LYS A 235 -23.77 -14.56 -0.23
N THR A 236 -23.75 -15.90 -0.38
CA THR A 236 -24.61 -16.63 -1.32
C THR A 236 -24.36 -16.25 -2.79
N LEU A 237 -23.11 -15.89 -3.11
CA LEU A 237 -22.67 -15.45 -4.44
C LEU A 237 -21.61 -16.38 -5.03
N GLU A 238 -21.75 -17.70 -4.85
CA GLU A 238 -20.79 -18.66 -5.38
C GLU A 238 -20.62 -18.47 -6.90
N GLN A 239 -19.38 -18.22 -7.34
CA GLN A 239 -19.03 -17.99 -8.74
C GLN A 239 -18.11 -19.10 -9.22
N ARG A 240 -18.20 -19.44 -10.51
CA ARG A 240 -17.15 -20.23 -11.15
C ARG A 240 -15.89 -19.39 -11.26
N ASP A 241 -14.72 -20.03 -11.16
CA ASP A 241 -13.43 -19.34 -11.33
C ASP A 241 -13.36 -18.53 -12.63
N SER A 242 -13.96 -19.03 -13.71
CA SER A 242 -14.03 -18.36 -15.02
C SER A 242 -14.83 -17.05 -15.02
N ASP A 243 -15.72 -16.87 -14.04
CA ASP A 243 -16.61 -15.71 -13.95
C ASP A 243 -16.00 -14.59 -13.08
N ILE A 244 -14.81 -14.82 -12.49
CA ILE A 244 -14.07 -13.88 -11.66
C ILE A 244 -12.92 -13.27 -12.46
N GLN A 245 -12.89 -11.94 -12.52
CA GLN A 245 -11.71 -11.17 -12.93
C GLN A 245 -10.87 -10.84 -11.71
N TRP A 246 -9.55 -11.00 -11.84
CA TRP A 246 -8.58 -10.62 -10.82
C TRP A 246 -7.85 -9.36 -11.24
N VAL A 247 -7.73 -8.44 -10.29
CA VAL A 247 -6.90 -7.24 -10.43
C VAL A 247 -5.82 -7.31 -9.37
N ILE A 248 -4.55 -7.14 -9.73
CA ILE A 248 -3.44 -7.07 -8.77
C ILE A 248 -2.70 -5.76 -8.97
N THR A 249 -2.58 -4.97 -7.90
CA THR A 249 -1.80 -3.73 -7.92
C THR A 249 -0.31 -4.03 -7.86
N VAL A 250 0.49 -3.24 -8.57
CA VAL A 250 1.96 -3.29 -8.49
C VAL A 250 2.56 -1.88 -8.45
N PRO A 251 3.73 -1.70 -7.81
CA PRO A 251 4.43 -0.42 -7.86
C PRO A 251 4.85 -0.08 -9.30
N VAL A 252 4.86 1.21 -9.61
CA VAL A 252 5.30 1.67 -10.95
C VAL A 252 6.81 1.42 -11.16
N SER A 253 7.60 1.48 -10.09
CA SER A 253 9.04 1.21 -10.10
C SER A 253 9.41 -0.26 -10.39
N TRP A 254 8.45 -1.18 -10.46
CA TRP A 254 8.77 -2.57 -10.77
C TRP A 254 9.22 -2.76 -12.22
N SER A 255 10.27 -3.58 -12.41
CA SER A 255 10.66 -4.04 -13.74
C SER A 255 9.59 -4.93 -14.37
N ASP A 256 9.57 -5.00 -15.70
CA ASP A 256 8.66 -5.91 -16.43
C ASP A 256 8.88 -7.38 -16.07
N LYS A 257 10.12 -7.74 -15.70
CA LYS A 257 10.45 -9.06 -15.18
C LYS A 257 9.74 -9.35 -13.84
N SER A 258 9.66 -8.38 -12.94
CA SER A 258 8.94 -8.51 -11.66
C SER A 258 7.44 -8.64 -11.88
N LYS A 259 6.86 -7.83 -12.78
CA LYS A 259 5.45 -7.91 -13.18
C LYS A 259 5.13 -9.28 -13.81
N ALA A 260 5.96 -9.74 -14.73
CA ALA A 260 5.81 -11.05 -15.37
C ALA A 260 5.84 -12.21 -14.38
N ARG A 261 6.70 -12.13 -13.35
CA ARG A 261 6.71 -13.14 -12.28
C ARG A 261 5.47 -13.11 -11.41
N MET A 262 4.96 -11.93 -11.07
CA MET A 262 3.70 -11.82 -10.34
C MET A 262 2.56 -12.46 -11.14
N MET A 263 2.48 -12.23 -12.45
CA MET A 263 1.49 -12.86 -13.32
C MET A 263 1.64 -14.39 -13.40
N ASP A 264 2.87 -14.91 -13.51
CA ASP A 264 3.15 -16.36 -13.49
C ASP A 264 2.75 -16.99 -12.14
N TRP A 265 3.07 -16.34 -11.03
CA TRP A 265 2.73 -16.84 -9.70
C TRP A 265 1.23 -16.76 -9.42
N ALA A 266 0.54 -15.72 -9.89
CA ALA A 266 -0.92 -15.64 -9.85
C ALA A 266 -1.57 -16.77 -10.66
N HIS A 267 -0.99 -17.12 -11.81
CA HIS A 267 -1.45 -18.27 -12.61
C HIS A 267 -1.27 -19.59 -11.85
N LYS A 268 -0.10 -19.81 -11.25
CA LYS A 268 0.21 -21.02 -10.45
C LYS A 268 -0.62 -21.13 -9.17
N ALA A 269 -1.02 -19.99 -8.58
CA ALA A 269 -1.96 -19.93 -7.48
C ALA A 269 -3.42 -20.17 -7.91
N GLY A 270 -3.67 -20.29 -9.22
CA GLY A 270 -4.96 -20.58 -9.80
C GLY A 270 -5.90 -19.38 -9.83
N LEU A 271 -5.41 -18.14 -9.70
CA LEU A 271 -6.26 -16.95 -9.81
C LEU A 271 -6.85 -16.86 -11.22
N TRP A 272 -6.05 -17.17 -12.24
CA TRP A 272 -6.47 -16.98 -13.64
C TRP A 272 -5.94 -18.07 -14.56
N ASN A 273 -6.64 -18.20 -15.70
CA ASN A 273 -6.30 -19.09 -16.80
C ASN A 273 -5.93 -18.26 -18.02
N LYS A 274 -4.78 -18.56 -18.64
CA LYS A 274 -4.29 -17.89 -19.84
C LYS A 274 -5.26 -17.99 -21.03
N ALA A 275 -6.13 -19.01 -21.04
CA ALA A 275 -7.16 -19.19 -22.07
C ALA A 275 -8.34 -18.21 -21.93
N ILE A 276 -8.48 -17.51 -20.79
CA ILE A 276 -9.55 -16.53 -20.55
C ILE A 276 -8.95 -15.13 -20.68
N PRO A 277 -9.22 -14.41 -21.79
CA PRO A 277 -8.69 -13.07 -22.01
C PRO A 277 -9.07 -12.12 -20.88
N ASN A 278 -8.12 -11.28 -20.46
CA ASN A 278 -8.30 -10.26 -19.42
C ASN A 278 -8.77 -10.80 -18.05
N GLN A 279 -8.67 -12.10 -17.77
CA GLN A 279 -9.05 -12.64 -16.46
C GLN A 279 -8.13 -12.16 -15.34
N LEU A 280 -6.86 -11.87 -15.64
CA LEU A 280 -5.97 -11.13 -14.75
C LEU A 280 -5.60 -9.80 -15.39
N VAL A 281 -5.72 -8.73 -14.62
CA VAL A 281 -5.24 -7.39 -14.97
C VAL A 281 -4.23 -6.96 -13.91
N ILE A 282 -3.02 -6.61 -14.36
CA ILE A 282 -2.04 -5.92 -13.51
C ILE A 282 -2.26 -4.42 -13.71
N VAL A 283 -2.42 -3.70 -12.60
CA VAL A 283 -2.62 -2.25 -12.60
C VAL A 283 -1.56 -1.58 -11.75
N TYR A 284 -1.16 -0.36 -12.10
CA TYR A 284 -0.22 0.38 -11.28
C TYR A 284 -0.91 0.99 -10.07
N GLU A 285 -0.30 0.85 -8.89
CA GLU A 285 -0.71 1.51 -7.65
C GLU A 285 -1.05 3.01 -7.85
N PRO A 286 -0.20 3.82 -8.51
CA PRO A 286 -0.51 5.23 -8.74
C PRO A 286 -1.71 5.48 -9.68
N GLU A 287 -1.99 4.60 -10.65
CA GLU A 287 -3.19 4.73 -11.50
C GLU A 287 -4.46 4.50 -10.69
N CYS A 288 -4.46 3.49 -9.82
CA CYS A 288 -5.56 3.24 -8.90
C CYS A 288 -5.80 4.42 -7.94
N ALA A 289 -4.72 5.01 -7.41
CA ALA A 289 -4.80 6.18 -6.55
C ALA A 289 -5.38 7.40 -7.29
N SER A 290 -4.97 7.62 -8.55
CA SER A 290 -5.53 8.64 -9.43
C SER A 290 -7.03 8.45 -9.70
N MET A 291 -7.47 7.22 -10.00
CA MET A 291 -8.89 6.92 -10.19
C MET A 291 -9.70 7.18 -8.92
N ASN A 292 -9.19 6.78 -7.75
CA ASN A 292 -9.86 7.03 -6.48
C ASN A 292 -9.97 8.54 -6.19
N LEU A 293 -8.91 9.30 -6.44
CA LEU A 293 -8.93 10.77 -6.34
C LEU A 293 -10.02 11.40 -7.22
N MET A 294 -10.16 10.93 -8.46
CA MET A 294 -11.21 11.42 -9.37
C MET A 294 -12.62 11.07 -8.85
N LEU A 295 -12.82 9.83 -8.37
CA LEU A 295 -14.09 9.37 -7.79
C LEU A 295 -14.50 10.22 -6.58
N GLU A 296 -13.62 10.37 -5.59
CA GLU A 296 -13.88 11.15 -4.37
C GLU A 296 -14.26 12.59 -4.69
N ARG A 297 -13.60 13.20 -5.69
CA ARG A 297 -13.88 14.56 -6.13
C ARG A 297 -15.22 14.68 -6.82
N GLN A 298 -15.57 13.74 -7.70
CA GLN A 298 -16.86 13.72 -8.36
C GLN A 298 -18.00 13.54 -7.35
N GLU A 299 -17.81 12.69 -6.34
CA GLU A 299 -18.77 12.55 -5.25
C GLU A 299 -18.89 13.82 -4.40
N ALA A 300 -17.78 14.47 -4.06
CA ALA A 300 -17.78 15.73 -3.31
C ALA A 300 -18.54 16.83 -4.07
N GLN A 301 -18.28 16.99 -5.36
CA GLN A 301 -18.98 17.95 -6.22
C GLN A 301 -20.49 17.67 -6.26
N ARG A 302 -20.90 16.39 -6.37
CA ARG A 302 -22.31 16.01 -6.31
C ARG A 302 -22.96 16.39 -4.97
N ARG A 303 -22.28 16.16 -3.84
CA ARG A 303 -22.78 16.55 -2.51
C ARG A 303 -22.93 18.06 -2.40
N GLU A 304 -21.96 18.83 -2.89
CA GLU A 304 -22.03 20.30 -2.93
C GLU A 304 -23.23 20.77 -3.78
N CYS A 305 -23.41 20.25 -5.01
CA CYS A 305 -24.55 20.59 -5.86
C CYS A 305 -25.91 20.26 -5.22
N MET A 306 -26.01 19.23 -4.39
CA MET A 306 -27.25 18.88 -3.66
C MET A 306 -27.53 19.79 -2.46
N LEU A 307 -26.51 20.47 -1.91
CA LEU A 307 -26.62 21.35 -0.74
C LEU A 307 -26.83 22.83 -1.11
N HIS A 308 -26.65 23.19 -2.38
CA HIS A 308 -26.70 24.56 -2.89
C HIS A 308 -28.10 25.08 -3.28
N GLU A 309 -29.20 24.53 -2.71
CA GLU A 309 -30.49 25.25 -2.78
C GLU A 309 -30.56 26.44 -1.80
N ASP A 310 -29.72 26.53 -0.75
CA ASP A 310 -29.84 27.62 0.26
C ASP A 310 -28.52 28.17 0.90
N VAL A 311 -27.32 27.76 0.46
CA VAL A 311 -26.06 28.23 1.09
C VAL A 311 -25.35 29.29 0.24
N LYS A 312 -25.25 30.53 0.77
CA LYS A 312 -24.67 31.74 0.13
C LYS A 312 -23.16 31.95 0.37
N GLU A 313 -22.47 31.05 1.07
CA GLU A 313 -21.03 31.21 1.33
C GLU A 313 -20.20 30.21 0.52
N PRO A 314 -19.20 30.65 -0.25
CA PRO A 314 -18.31 29.76 -0.99
C PRO A 314 -17.41 28.99 -0.02
N PRO A 315 -17.10 27.71 -0.30
CA PRO A 315 -16.19 26.92 0.53
C PRO A 315 -14.81 27.59 0.64
N SER A 316 -14.25 27.55 1.85
CA SER A 316 -12.97 28.18 2.25
C SER A 316 -11.72 27.54 1.62
N HIS A 317 -11.89 26.48 0.82
CA HIS A 317 -10.84 25.87 0.03
C HIS A 317 -11.35 25.63 -1.40
N PRO A 318 -10.62 26.05 -2.45
CA PRO A 318 -11.04 25.81 -3.82
C PRO A 318 -11.10 24.30 -4.04
N SER A 319 -12.30 23.79 -4.30
CA SER A 319 -12.54 22.42 -4.78
C SER A 319 -12.07 22.34 -6.23
N VAL A 320 -10.75 22.24 -6.42
CA VAL A 320 -10.20 21.96 -7.76
C VAL A 320 -10.62 20.55 -8.13
N SER A 321 -11.71 20.44 -8.91
CA SER A 321 -12.08 19.21 -9.61
C SER A 321 -10.96 18.90 -10.60
N LEU A 322 -10.42 17.68 -10.61
CA LEU A 322 -9.47 17.28 -11.64
C LEU A 322 -10.22 17.14 -12.97
N GLN A 323 -9.95 18.05 -13.90
CA GLN A 323 -10.53 18.10 -15.24
C GLN A 323 -9.55 17.58 -16.28
N GLN A 324 -10.07 17.22 -17.46
CA GLN A 324 -9.23 16.87 -18.59
C GLN A 324 -8.23 18.02 -18.89
N GLY A 325 -6.96 17.68 -19.05
CA GLY A 325 -5.85 18.62 -19.20
C GLY A 325 -5.13 18.94 -17.88
N ASP A 326 -5.73 18.65 -16.71
CA ASP A 326 -5.07 18.88 -15.43
C ASP A 326 -3.87 17.96 -15.25
N ARG A 327 -2.80 18.53 -14.69
CA ARG A 327 -1.54 17.84 -14.45
C ARG A 327 -1.23 17.88 -12.96
N TYR A 328 -0.85 16.76 -12.41
CA TYR A 328 -0.50 16.66 -11.01
C TYR A 328 0.62 15.67 -10.77
N LEU A 329 1.32 15.91 -9.68
CA LEU A 329 2.30 15.00 -9.13
C LEU A 329 1.63 14.14 -8.06
N LEU A 330 1.74 12.83 -8.20
CA LEU A 330 1.27 11.85 -7.21
C LEU A 330 2.48 11.22 -6.55
N LEU A 331 2.49 11.27 -5.21
CA LEU A 331 3.50 10.62 -4.37
C LEU A 331 2.83 9.48 -3.62
N ASP A 332 3.19 8.25 -3.96
CA ASP A 332 2.81 7.05 -3.23
C ASP A 332 3.91 6.69 -2.23
N LEU A 333 3.69 7.02 -0.96
CA LEU A 333 4.64 6.79 0.14
C LEU A 333 4.23 5.54 0.94
N GLY A 334 4.51 4.39 0.37
CA GLY A 334 4.21 3.09 0.97
C GLY A 334 5.16 2.69 2.09
N ALA A 335 4.93 1.48 2.62
CA ALA A 335 5.79 0.93 3.67
C ALA A 335 7.12 0.37 3.14
N GLY A 336 7.18 -0.01 1.87
CA GLY A 336 8.38 -0.57 1.25
C GLY A 336 9.03 0.35 0.22
N THR A 337 8.20 0.97 -0.62
CA THR A 337 8.62 1.87 -1.68
C THR A 337 8.06 3.26 -1.47
N ALA A 338 8.74 4.24 -2.05
CA ALA A 338 8.18 5.55 -2.31
C ALA A 338 8.28 5.76 -3.82
N ASP A 339 7.16 6.05 -4.45
CA ASP A 339 7.01 6.18 -5.90
C ASP A 339 6.40 7.54 -6.23
N MET A 340 6.90 8.17 -7.29
CA MET A 340 6.49 9.48 -7.77
C MET A 340 6.15 9.41 -9.25
N VAL A 341 4.96 9.87 -9.59
CA VAL A 341 4.49 9.94 -10.98
C VAL A 341 3.86 11.29 -11.29
N CYS A 342 4.04 11.74 -12.53
CA CYS A 342 3.39 12.92 -13.05
C CYS A 342 2.31 12.49 -14.04
N HIS A 343 1.05 12.73 -13.68
CA HIS A 343 -0.12 12.36 -14.48
C HIS A 343 -0.78 13.58 -15.09
N GLU A 344 -1.22 13.44 -16.33
CA GLU A 344 -2.21 14.30 -16.99
C GLU A 344 -3.54 13.57 -17.04
N VAL A 345 -4.63 14.24 -16.70
CA VAL A 345 -5.99 13.73 -16.91
C VAL A 345 -6.32 13.85 -18.39
N VAL A 346 -6.55 12.72 -19.05
CA VAL A 346 -6.87 12.70 -20.49
C VAL A 346 -8.32 12.36 -20.78
N GLY A 347 -9.08 11.94 -19.77
CA GLY A 347 -10.50 11.65 -19.85
C GLY A 347 -11.07 11.16 -18.51
N PRO A 348 -12.36 10.79 -18.46
CA PRO A 348 -12.98 10.25 -17.25
C PRO A 348 -12.26 9.00 -16.75
N PHE A 349 -11.69 9.05 -15.54
CA PHE A 349 -10.89 7.97 -14.95
C PHE A 349 -9.69 7.51 -15.81
N GLN A 350 -9.21 8.39 -16.69
CA GLN A 350 -8.07 8.11 -17.56
C GLN A 350 -6.95 9.11 -17.31
N VAL A 351 -5.75 8.56 -17.11
CA VAL A 351 -4.53 9.33 -16.89
C VAL A 351 -3.44 8.91 -17.86
N LYS A 352 -2.58 9.85 -18.21
CA LYS A 352 -1.38 9.63 -19.00
C LYS A 352 -0.15 10.03 -18.18
N GLU A 353 0.84 9.15 -18.10
CA GLU A 353 2.15 9.46 -17.52
C GLU A 353 2.91 10.44 -18.44
N LEU A 354 3.29 11.61 -17.89
CA LEU A 354 3.98 12.67 -18.62
C LEU A 354 5.50 12.53 -18.61
N LEU A 355 6.04 12.11 -17.47
CA LEU A 355 7.46 11.94 -17.22
C LEU A 355 7.68 10.52 -16.75
N THR A 356 8.82 9.94 -17.11
CA THR A 356 9.20 8.62 -16.60
C THR A 356 9.14 8.64 -15.07
N SER A 357 8.28 7.79 -14.52
CA SER A 357 8.10 7.64 -13.07
C SER A 357 9.41 7.30 -12.36
N SER A 358 9.51 7.75 -11.11
CA SER A 358 10.70 7.59 -10.28
C SER A 358 10.32 6.96 -8.95
N GLY A 359 11.14 6.05 -8.44
CA GLY A 359 10.81 5.36 -7.20
C GLY A 359 11.98 4.58 -6.63
N GLY A 360 11.90 4.33 -5.33
CA GLY A 360 12.98 3.69 -4.59
C GLY A 360 12.50 3.01 -3.32
N PRO A 361 13.37 2.21 -2.66
CA PRO A 361 13.05 1.48 -1.44
C PRO A 361 13.08 2.39 -0.20
N TRP A 362 12.37 3.52 -0.25
CA TRP A 362 12.35 4.56 0.79
C TRP A 362 11.08 4.52 1.65
N GLY A 363 10.43 3.37 1.73
CA GLY A 363 9.19 3.24 2.48
C GLY A 363 9.35 3.33 3.99
N SER A 364 8.21 3.45 4.69
CA SER A 364 8.18 3.62 6.15
C SER A 364 8.75 2.45 6.96
N SER A 365 9.06 1.30 6.35
CA SER A 365 9.81 0.21 7.00
C SER A 365 11.23 0.63 7.40
N LEU A 366 11.79 1.69 6.81
CA LEU A 366 13.04 2.29 7.28
C LEU A 366 12.89 2.93 8.67
N ILE A 367 11.70 3.47 8.98
CA ILE A 367 11.35 3.99 10.31
C ILE A 367 11.33 2.84 11.33
N ASP A 368 10.74 1.70 10.96
CA ASP A 368 10.70 0.50 11.80
C ASP A 368 12.10 -0.05 12.09
N ALA A 369 12.97 -0.09 11.06
CA ALA A 369 14.35 -0.53 11.19
C ALA A 369 15.16 0.41 12.10
N ARG A 370 14.92 1.73 12.02
CA ARG A 370 15.58 2.69 12.90
C ARG A 370 15.11 2.55 14.35
N PHE A 371 13.82 2.31 14.58
CA PHE A 371 13.32 2.01 15.92
C PHE A 371 13.98 0.75 16.51
N GLN A 372 14.08 -0.33 15.73
CA GLN A 372 14.81 -1.53 16.17
C GLN A 372 16.28 -1.26 16.47
N SER A 373 16.93 -0.38 15.69
CA SER A 373 18.31 0.03 15.96
C SER A 373 18.44 0.74 17.30
N ILE A 374 17.47 1.59 17.67
CA ILE A 374 17.45 2.21 19.00
C ILE A 374 17.32 1.14 20.10
N LEU A 375 16.47 0.13 19.92
CA LEU A 375 16.39 -0.98 20.89
C LEU A 375 17.74 -1.71 21.01
N PHE A 376 18.45 -1.91 19.89
CA PHE A 376 19.79 -2.53 19.91
C PHE A 376 20.85 -1.65 20.57
N GLU A 377 20.84 -0.35 20.31
CA GLU A 377 21.77 0.62 20.88
C GLU A 377 21.53 0.78 22.39
N MET A 378 20.26 0.77 22.83
CA MET A 378 19.87 0.95 24.23
C MET A 378 20.01 -0.32 25.07
N PHE A 379 19.61 -1.48 24.54
CA PHE A 379 19.50 -2.72 25.30
C PHE A 379 20.52 -3.80 24.91
N GLY A 380 21.27 -3.58 23.83
CA GLY A 380 22.20 -4.54 23.26
C GLY A 380 21.56 -5.38 22.14
N GLU A 381 22.21 -5.41 20.98
CA GLU A 381 21.73 -6.13 19.80
C GLU A 381 21.50 -7.63 20.07
N GLY A 382 22.44 -8.29 20.76
CA GLY A 382 22.33 -9.71 21.10
C GLY A 382 21.14 -10.01 22.00
N VAL A 383 20.86 -9.12 22.95
CA VAL A 383 19.77 -9.23 23.93
C VAL A 383 18.44 -9.15 23.23
N ILE A 384 18.21 -8.11 22.41
CA ILE A 384 16.93 -7.94 21.71
C ILE A 384 16.72 -9.02 20.64
N LYS A 385 17.79 -9.46 19.94
CA LYS A 385 17.68 -10.59 19.02
C LYS A 385 17.31 -11.88 19.75
N GLN A 386 17.85 -12.13 20.94
CA GLN A 386 17.49 -13.29 21.74
C GLN A 386 16.04 -13.18 22.26
N PHE A 387 15.68 -12.03 22.82
CA PHE A 387 14.32 -11.72 23.27
C PHE A 387 13.28 -11.94 22.16
N SER A 388 13.53 -11.43 20.95
CA SER A 388 12.63 -11.61 19.80
C SER A 388 12.43 -13.07 19.38
N LYS A 389 13.38 -13.96 19.72
CA LYS A 389 13.28 -15.41 19.46
C LYS A 389 12.61 -16.16 20.61
N GLU A 390 12.87 -15.77 21.86
CA GLU A 390 12.34 -16.45 23.06
C GLU A 390 10.92 -15.99 23.42
N LYS A 391 10.58 -14.72 23.12
CA LYS A 391 9.31 -14.06 23.44
C LYS A 391 8.72 -13.33 22.23
N PRO A 392 8.54 -14.00 21.07
CA PRO A 392 8.08 -13.33 19.85
C PRO A 392 6.71 -12.68 19.97
N GLU A 393 5.81 -13.20 20.81
CA GLU A 393 4.49 -12.58 21.03
C GLU A 393 4.60 -11.20 21.70
N VAL A 394 5.56 -11.07 22.62
CA VAL A 394 5.83 -9.81 23.31
C VAL A 394 6.54 -8.84 22.36
N PHE A 395 7.50 -9.34 21.58
CA PHE A 395 8.19 -8.53 20.57
C PHE A 395 7.23 -8.01 19.48
N VAL A 396 6.29 -8.85 19.01
CA VAL A 396 5.22 -8.42 18.09
C VAL A 396 4.36 -7.34 18.72
N THR A 397 4.02 -7.46 20.01
CA THR A 397 3.26 -6.45 20.75
C THR A 397 4.00 -5.11 20.81
N LEU A 398 5.30 -5.13 21.15
CA LEU A 398 6.15 -3.93 21.14
C LEU A 398 6.15 -3.24 19.77
N MET A 399 6.33 -4.01 18.69
CA MET A 399 6.33 -3.48 17.33
C MET A 399 4.95 -2.94 16.92
N ARG A 400 3.84 -3.54 17.39
CA ARG A 400 2.48 -3.01 17.18
C ARG A 400 2.26 -1.69 17.93
N GLU A 401 2.76 -1.55 19.15
CA GLU A 401 2.71 -0.29 19.89
C GLU A 401 3.52 0.82 19.21
N PHE A 402 4.69 0.48 18.66
CA PHE A 402 5.45 1.41 17.83
C PHE A 402 4.68 1.84 16.56
N GLU A 403 4.07 0.90 15.85
CA GLU A 403 3.25 1.19 14.65
C GLU A 403 2.09 2.15 14.98
N LYS A 404 1.38 1.93 16.11
CA LYS A 404 0.33 2.83 16.60
C LYS A 404 0.87 4.24 16.87
N CYS A 405 2.04 4.35 17.50
CA CYS A 405 2.70 5.63 17.73
C CYS A 405 3.04 6.31 16.40
N LYS A 406 3.63 5.56 15.46
CA LYS A 406 3.99 6.02 14.13
C LYS A 406 2.79 6.63 13.41
N ARG A 407 1.67 5.90 13.32
CA ARG A 407 0.44 6.37 12.65
C ARG A 407 -0.19 7.59 13.31
N ARG A 408 -0.21 7.67 14.65
CA ARG A 408 -0.70 8.86 15.36
C ARG A 408 0.12 10.10 14.99
N ALA A 409 1.43 9.95 14.81
CA ALA A 409 2.29 11.05 14.38
C ALA A 409 1.91 11.52 12.97
N PHE A 410 1.87 10.61 12.00
CA PHE A 410 1.50 10.92 10.61
C PHE A 410 0.06 11.44 10.46
N ALA A 411 -0.84 11.12 11.38
CA ALA A 411 -2.20 11.66 11.44
C ALA A 411 -2.29 13.05 12.09
N GLY A 412 -1.18 13.66 12.52
CA GLY A 412 -1.16 14.99 13.16
C GLY A 412 -1.80 14.97 14.55
N LYS A 413 -2.02 13.77 15.13
CA LYS A 413 -2.68 13.58 16.42
C LYS A 413 -1.70 13.67 17.59
N ILE A 414 -0.42 13.88 17.32
CA ILE A 414 0.62 14.11 18.33
C ILE A 414 0.86 15.62 18.44
N LYS A 415 0.24 16.24 19.46
CA LYS A 415 0.27 17.70 19.71
C LYS A 415 1.55 18.21 20.38
N LYS A 416 2.45 17.32 20.83
CA LYS A 416 3.72 17.62 21.51
C LYS A 416 4.80 16.71 20.96
N SER A 417 6.07 17.14 20.94
CA SER A 417 7.28 16.38 20.54
C SER A 417 7.56 15.09 21.34
N LYS A 418 6.55 14.53 22.01
CA LYS A 418 6.64 13.34 22.87
C LYS A 418 6.00 12.16 22.17
N PHE A 419 6.85 11.30 21.59
CA PHE A 419 6.47 9.98 21.11
C PHE A 419 6.38 9.05 22.32
N SER A 420 5.23 8.40 22.51
CA SER A 420 5.01 7.47 23.63
C SER A 420 4.66 6.11 23.08
N ILE A 421 5.43 5.12 23.50
CA ILE A 421 5.33 3.71 23.13
C ILE A 421 5.16 2.95 24.43
N ALA A 422 4.09 2.15 24.54
CA ALA A 422 3.92 1.28 25.69
C ALA A 422 4.96 0.15 25.60
N ILE A 423 5.80 0.02 26.62
CA ILE A 423 6.77 -1.06 26.74
C ILE A 423 6.10 -2.22 27.47
N PRO A 424 6.06 -3.44 26.89
CA PRO A 424 5.53 -4.60 27.59
C PRO A 424 6.34 -4.92 28.86
N PHE A 425 5.65 -5.24 29.96
CA PHE A 425 6.30 -5.60 31.22
C PHE A 425 7.27 -6.78 31.06
N GLU A 426 6.95 -7.73 30.20
CA GLU A 426 7.79 -8.89 29.96
C GLU A 426 9.12 -8.55 29.26
N LEU A 427 9.23 -7.39 28.60
CA LEU A 427 10.53 -6.89 28.14
C LEU A 427 11.35 -6.37 29.33
N ASP A 428 10.73 -5.60 30.22
CA ASP A 428 11.39 -5.09 31.43
C ASP A 428 11.91 -6.24 32.32
N ASP A 429 11.04 -7.20 32.63
CA ASP A 429 11.40 -8.41 33.38
C ASP A 429 12.52 -9.20 32.70
N TYR A 430 12.51 -9.30 31.37
CA TYR A 430 13.57 -9.96 30.62
C TYR A 430 14.91 -9.23 30.72
N LEU A 431 14.92 -7.90 30.63
CA LEU A 431 16.14 -7.09 30.77
C LEU A 431 16.72 -7.22 32.19
N GLY A 432 15.88 -7.20 33.22
CA GLY A 432 16.29 -7.41 34.61
C GLY A 432 16.88 -8.80 34.84
N CYS A 433 16.26 -9.85 34.28
CA CYS A 433 16.73 -11.23 34.43
C CYS A 433 18.04 -11.51 33.68
N VAL A 434 18.10 -11.12 32.41
CA VAL A 434 19.19 -11.51 31.50
C VAL A 434 20.39 -10.58 31.61
N CYS A 435 20.14 -9.28 31.72
CA CYS A 435 21.19 -8.27 31.66
C CYS A 435 21.47 -7.64 33.02
N LYS A 436 20.62 -7.86 34.03
CA LYS A 436 20.64 -7.13 35.32
C LYS A 436 20.60 -5.61 35.12
N ASN A 437 20.04 -5.18 34.00
CA ASN A 437 19.90 -3.76 33.70
C ASN A 437 18.52 -3.30 34.13
N ASP A 438 18.46 -2.09 34.69
CA ASP A 438 17.22 -1.40 34.99
C ASP A 438 16.73 -0.64 33.75
N LEU A 439 15.48 -0.87 33.34
CA LEU A 439 14.92 -0.24 32.15
C LEU A 439 14.88 1.29 32.26
N GLU A 440 14.57 1.84 33.45
CA GLU A 440 14.55 3.28 33.65
C GLU A 440 15.94 3.88 33.50
N GLU A 441 16.96 3.25 34.12
CA GLU A 441 18.36 3.68 34.02
C GLU A 441 18.86 3.65 32.58
N LEU A 442 18.61 2.55 31.85
CA LEU A 442 19.03 2.41 30.44
C LEU A 442 18.41 3.49 29.56
N VAL A 443 17.13 3.78 29.74
CA VAL A 443 16.42 4.80 28.95
C VAL A 443 16.87 6.22 29.32
N GLN A 444 17.12 6.50 30.61
CA GLN A 444 17.62 7.80 31.07
C GLN A 444 19.04 8.09 30.58
N ASN A 445 19.90 7.06 30.56
CA ASN A 445 21.29 7.17 30.13
C ASN A 445 21.45 7.15 28.61
N TYR A 446 20.44 6.68 27.88
CA TYR A 446 20.43 6.71 26.43
C TYR A 446 20.05 8.10 25.91
N SER A 447 20.96 8.71 25.16
CA SER A 447 20.68 9.94 24.41
C SER A 447 20.78 9.67 22.92
N PHE A 448 19.81 10.18 22.16
CA PHE A 448 19.79 10.12 20.71
C PHE A 448 19.69 11.53 20.15
N ASN A 449 20.65 11.93 19.31
CA ASN A 449 20.73 13.29 18.75
C ASN A 449 20.61 14.40 19.82
N GLN A 450 21.24 14.21 20.99
CA GLN A 450 21.16 15.13 22.14
C GLN A 450 19.77 15.25 22.78
N GLN A 451 18.79 14.44 22.37
CA GLN A 451 17.52 14.26 23.07
C GLN A 451 17.60 13.05 24.01
N GLN A 452 17.05 13.20 25.21
CA GLN A 452 16.93 12.11 26.19
C GLN A 452 15.51 11.55 26.18
N GLY A 453 15.40 10.23 26.29
CA GLY A 453 14.12 9.56 26.57
C GLY A 453 13.77 9.66 28.06
N TYR A 454 12.50 9.45 28.39
CA TYR A 454 12.09 9.17 29.77
C TYR A 454 11.07 8.04 29.77
N VAL A 455 11.17 7.15 30.75
CA VAL A 455 10.15 6.13 31.03
C VAL A 455 9.16 6.73 32.01
N SER A 456 7.88 6.47 31.79
CA SER A 456 6.84 6.71 32.78
C SER A 456 6.17 5.38 33.06
N ILE A 457 6.56 4.73 34.16
CA ILE A 457 5.90 3.49 34.58
C ILE A 457 4.55 3.84 35.18
N SER A 458 3.49 3.32 34.59
CA SER A 458 2.14 3.40 35.15
C SER A 458 1.80 2.02 35.69
N TYR A 459 1.75 1.89 37.02
CA TYR A 459 1.21 0.70 37.67
C TYR A 459 -0.31 0.71 37.46
N VAL A 460 -0.83 -0.27 36.72
CA VAL A 460 -2.26 -0.50 36.52
C VAL A 460 -2.77 -1.49 37.54
#